data_AF-A0A914L3Y9-F1
#
_entry.id   AF-A0A914L3Y9-F1
#
_cell.length_a   1.000
_cell.length_b   1.000
_cell.length_c   1.000
_cell.angle_alpha   90.00
_cell.angle_beta   90.00
_cell.angle_gamma   90.00
#
_symmetry.space_group_name_H-M   'P 1'
#
loop_
_entity.id
_entity.type
_entity.pdbx_description
1 polymer ?
#
loop_
_entity_poly.entity_id
_entity_poly.type
_entity_poly.pdbx_seq_one_letter_code
_entity_poly.pdbx_strand_id
1 'polypeptide(L)'
;MGTSDAAGNLIGGDFGGWRTLTGRANVLRRVGADGNCFRERDIQWLLQQTSIEMVLSFSAPQAGCTASTSFDALEYTHGNVHIFIGGDMNDQSTSANDPIFWVHHGFVDMIWELWRLSRQQKGERETSYPMDQAQCAAPQHFASARMRPFEPWNNIDGLSNKYTDNMYEYAPRPTCAMGPNCGSKWLFCDKSRQPGRCGAKIKIGGNCQGYTGGEDVCAHGECQGGICVQTTQTTTTQKPITAPTQAPLKPVHIACYNEHECCSVWAGKGECQRNPTYMNAWCKASCRQCQPDYNIGLECGDRHKNCRQWSGIGECQRNQFWMTENCRQACGKCQVSRAQVCSGGQGSKTNQNRVTQAPPQQAKCQSPGCFNENICCQLWGAMGECRKNQAWMTCNCRVACGMCYSEDYDYGTCSDYHNQCGQWASQGECNRNGWMLENCKSSCNTCVTFFQLRQLCRGARSGRKKRGNEVSSLGFPPSIEVDNVSFSRIVRETNSRQAKQSNDKDDHAERMIKTASKLPESSGMPSTVA
;
A
#
# COMPACT_ATOMS: atom_id res chain seq x y z
N MET A 1 -26.53 -10.77 -3.55
CA MET A 1 -25.48 -11.82 -3.58
C MET A 1 -25.88 -13.07 -2.79
N GLY A 2 -27.10 -13.59 -2.99
CA GLY A 2 -27.57 -14.85 -2.38
C GLY A 2 -28.35 -14.77 -1.06
N THR A 3 -28.78 -15.92 -0.55
CA THR A 3 -29.52 -16.12 0.71
C THR A 3 -28.87 -17.23 1.52
N SER A 4 -28.86 -17.07 2.84
CA SER A 4 -28.32 -18.06 3.77
C SER A 4 -29.43 -18.93 4.37
N ASP A 5 -29.13 -20.20 4.65
CA ASP A 5 -29.98 -21.06 5.48
C ASP A 5 -29.86 -20.71 6.97
N ALA A 6 -30.58 -21.43 7.83
CA ALA A 6 -30.54 -21.23 9.28
C ALA A 6 -29.16 -21.50 9.92
N ALA A 7 -28.30 -22.28 9.26
CA ALA A 7 -26.93 -22.53 9.69
C ALA A 7 -25.95 -21.46 9.16
N GLY A 8 -26.41 -20.53 8.34
CA GLY A 8 -25.62 -19.46 7.72
C GLY A 8 -25.03 -19.83 6.37
N ASN A 9 -25.27 -21.03 5.84
CA ASN A 9 -24.71 -21.46 4.54
C ASN A 9 -25.36 -20.66 3.41
N LEU A 10 -24.53 -20.08 2.55
CA LEU A 10 -24.98 -19.40 1.35
C LEU A 10 -25.49 -20.43 0.32
N ILE A 11 -26.81 -20.65 0.31
CA ILE A 11 -27.46 -21.69 -0.50
C ILE A 11 -28.22 -21.13 -1.71
N GLY A 12 -28.57 -19.85 -1.72
CA GLY A 12 -29.37 -19.24 -2.80
C GLY A 12 -28.64 -18.16 -3.58
N GLY A 13 -29.19 -17.78 -4.73
CA GLY A 13 -28.67 -16.78 -5.66
C GLY A 13 -27.39 -17.19 -6.39
N ASP A 14 -26.77 -16.25 -7.10
CA ASP A 14 -25.64 -16.52 -8.02
C ASP A 14 -24.39 -17.15 -7.37
N PHE A 15 -24.29 -17.08 -6.04
CA PHE A 15 -23.19 -17.62 -5.25
C PHE A 15 -23.64 -18.74 -4.29
N GLY A 16 -24.85 -19.27 -4.45
CA GLY A 16 -25.30 -20.45 -3.73
C GLY A 16 -24.42 -21.66 -4.08
N GLY A 17 -23.95 -22.41 -3.08
CA GLY A 17 -23.05 -23.55 -3.32
C GLY A 17 -21.59 -23.18 -3.62
N TRP A 18 -21.19 -21.92 -3.39
CA TRP A 18 -19.81 -21.49 -3.59
C TRP A 18 -18.87 -22.18 -2.59
N ARG A 19 -17.91 -22.96 -3.12
CA ARG A 19 -16.95 -23.72 -2.32
C ARG A 19 -15.79 -22.85 -1.85
N THR A 20 -15.40 -22.99 -0.58
CA THR A 20 -14.26 -22.27 0.00
C THR A 20 -12.94 -22.93 -0.38
N LEU A 21 -11.83 -22.19 -0.26
CA LEU A 21 -10.47 -22.72 -0.45
C LEU A 21 -10.11 -23.82 0.55
N THR A 22 -10.78 -23.85 1.71
CA THR A 22 -10.64 -24.90 2.74
C THR A 22 -11.49 -26.14 2.45
N GLY A 23 -12.21 -26.17 1.31
CA GLY A 23 -13.00 -27.33 0.87
C GLY A 23 -14.44 -27.37 1.39
N ARG A 24 -14.89 -26.34 2.12
CA ARG A 24 -16.28 -26.28 2.61
C ARG A 24 -17.25 -26.08 1.44
N ALA A 25 -18.41 -26.73 1.52
CA ALA A 25 -19.39 -26.74 0.42
C ALA A 25 -20.05 -25.38 0.14
N ASN A 26 -20.11 -24.50 1.14
CA ASN A 26 -20.75 -23.19 1.04
C ASN A 26 -19.94 -22.15 1.80
N VAL A 27 -20.01 -20.90 1.37
CA VAL A 27 -19.63 -19.72 2.17
C VAL A 27 -20.61 -19.57 3.36
N LEU A 28 -20.12 -19.10 4.50
CA LEU A 28 -20.93 -18.88 5.71
C LEU A 28 -21.12 -17.39 5.92
N ARG A 29 -22.34 -16.99 6.26
CA ARG A 29 -22.69 -15.63 6.67
C ARG A 29 -23.60 -15.66 7.90
N ARG A 30 -23.43 -14.67 8.78
CA ARG A 30 -24.27 -14.44 9.96
C ARG A 30 -24.62 -12.95 10.02
N VAL A 31 -25.30 -12.50 8.97
CA VAL A 31 -25.50 -11.07 8.72
C VAL A 31 -26.29 -10.41 9.85
N GLY A 32 -25.73 -9.36 10.43
CA GLY A 32 -26.36 -8.54 11.46
C GLY A 32 -26.38 -9.16 12.86
N ALA A 33 -25.67 -10.28 13.09
CA ALA A 33 -25.50 -10.84 14.42
C ALA A 33 -24.62 -9.94 15.31
N ASP A 34 -23.57 -9.36 14.74
CA ASP A 34 -22.64 -8.41 15.36
C ASP A 34 -22.27 -7.32 14.34
N GLY A 35 -21.39 -6.38 14.73
CA GLY A 35 -20.81 -5.40 13.80
C GLY A 35 -21.82 -4.38 13.26
N ASN A 36 -21.36 -3.53 12.34
CA ASN A 36 -22.19 -2.49 11.74
C ASN A 36 -21.73 -2.17 10.30
N CYS A 37 -22.67 -1.77 9.44
CA CYS A 37 -22.35 -1.15 8.16
C CYS A 37 -21.75 0.25 8.34
N PHE A 38 -21.02 0.72 7.33
CA PHE A 38 -20.61 2.12 7.20
C PHE A 38 -21.78 3.08 7.39
N ARG A 39 -21.58 4.14 8.18
CA ARG A 39 -22.52 5.25 8.35
C ARG A 39 -21.98 6.47 7.63
N GLU A 40 -22.89 7.37 7.24
CA GLU A 40 -22.52 8.61 6.55
C GLU A 40 -21.53 9.46 7.36
N ARG A 41 -21.70 9.49 8.69
CA ARG A 41 -20.79 10.20 9.60
C ARG A 41 -19.35 9.66 9.54
N ASP A 42 -19.17 8.35 9.35
CA ASP A 42 -17.86 7.70 9.37
C ASP A 42 -17.09 8.11 8.09
N ILE A 43 -17.81 8.18 6.96
CA ILE A 43 -17.27 8.66 5.67
C ILE A 43 -16.94 10.15 5.75
N GLN A 44 -17.84 10.97 6.33
CA GLN A 44 -17.59 12.40 6.50
C GLN A 44 -16.39 12.67 7.39
N TRP A 45 -16.23 11.92 8.49
CA TRP A 45 -15.06 12.01 9.35
C TRP A 45 -13.78 11.74 8.56
N LEU A 46 -13.75 10.67 7.76
CA LEU A 46 -12.59 10.32 6.94
C LEU A 46 -12.26 11.42 5.93
N LEU A 47 -13.27 11.92 5.20
CA LEU A 47 -13.10 13.00 4.23
C LEU A 47 -12.65 14.32 4.88
N GLN A 48 -12.81 14.49 6.19
CA GLN A 48 -12.34 15.65 6.94
C GLN A 48 -10.86 15.61 7.30
N GLN A 49 -10.21 14.44 7.24
CA GLN A 49 -8.82 14.28 7.66
C GLN A 49 -7.84 14.97 6.71
N THR A 50 -6.84 15.66 7.27
CA THR A 50 -5.79 16.35 6.49
C THR A 50 -4.47 15.59 6.45
N SER A 51 -4.27 14.61 7.34
CA SER A 51 -3.09 13.75 7.38
C SER A 51 -3.42 12.34 6.89
N ILE A 52 -2.55 11.78 6.04
CA ILE A 52 -2.69 10.40 5.58
C ILE A 52 -2.57 9.39 6.73
N GLU A 53 -1.81 9.72 7.78
CA GLU A 53 -1.64 8.86 8.96
C GLU A 53 -2.97 8.68 9.71
N MET A 54 -3.87 9.66 9.67
CA MET A 54 -5.21 9.52 10.27
C MET A 54 -6.15 8.67 9.42
N VAL A 55 -5.89 8.57 8.11
CA VAL A 55 -6.73 7.83 7.16
C VAL A 55 -6.33 6.36 7.10
N LEU A 56 -5.04 6.09 6.89
CA LEU A 56 -4.52 4.72 6.89
C LEU A 56 -4.42 4.17 8.31
N SER A 57 -4.15 5.02 9.30
CA SER A 57 -4.02 4.66 10.71
C SER A 57 -2.91 3.63 11.00
N PHE A 58 -2.63 3.48 12.28
CA PHE A 58 -1.83 2.40 12.83
C PHE A 58 -2.79 1.54 13.64
N SER A 59 -3.46 0.59 12.99
CA SER A 59 -4.61 -0.14 13.54
C SER A 59 -4.27 -1.18 14.61
N ALA A 60 -2.99 -1.51 14.76
CA ALA A 60 -2.49 -2.45 15.74
C ALA A 60 -1.20 -1.90 16.39
N PRO A 61 -1.28 -0.76 17.09
CA PRO A 61 -0.10 -0.14 17.67
C PRO A 61 0.41 -0.99 18.83
N GLN A 62 1.73 -1.16 18.92
CA GLN A 62 2.39 -1.82 20.05
C GLN A 62 2.66 -0.82 21.18
N ALA A 63 3.04 -1.35 22.35
CA ALA A 63 3.45 -0.52 23.48
C ALA A 63 4.59 0.43 23.05
N GLY A 64 4.45 1.72 23.34
CA GLY A 64 5.43 2.75 22.94
C GLY A 64 5.09 3.48 21.63
N CYS A 65 4.05 3.07 20.90
CA CYS A 65 3.58 3.85 19.75
C CYS A 65 3.03 5.21 20.17
N THR A 66 3.62 6.28 19.63
CA THR A 66 3.21 7.67 19.88
C THR A 66 2.20 8.19 18.85
N ALA A 67 1.87 7.40 17.83
CA ALA A 67 0.90 7.80 16.83
C ALA A 67 -0.52 7.77 17.41
N SER A 68 -1.30 8.80 17.11
CA SER A 68 -2.70 8.87 17.52
C SER A 68 -3.55 7.95 16.64
N THR A 69 -4.34 7.08 17.25
CA THR A 69 -5.28 6.19 16.56
C THR A 69 -6.71 6.61 16.84
N SER A 70 -7.55 6.64 15.80
CA SER A 70 -8.99 6.88 15.93
C SER A 70 -9.76 5.62 15.56
N PHE A 71 -10.75 5.24 16.35
CA PHE A 71 -11.67 4.16 16.01
C PHE A 71 -12.57 4.49 14.81
N ASP A 72 -12.64 5.76 14.39
CA ASP A 72 -13.33 6.18 13.17
C ASP A 72 -12.46 6.01 11.91
N ALA A 73 -11.21 5.55 12.05
CA ALA A 73 -10.34 5.31 10.89
C ALA A 73 -10.93 4.29 9.91
N LEU A 74 -10.49 4.38 8.65
CA LEU A 74 -11.00 3.54 7.57
C LEU A 74 -10.88 2.06 7.90
N GLU A 75 -9.76 1.67 8.51
CA GLU A 75 -9.47 0.27 8.83
C GLU A 75 -10.44 -0.30 9.89
N TYR A 76 -10.75 0.43 10.95
CA TYR A 76 -11.72 -0.05 11.94
C TYR A 76 -13.15 -0.06 11.37
N THR A 77 -13.52 0.97 10.62
CA THR A 77 -14.87 1.08 10.05
C THR A 77 -15.11 0.01 8.99
N HIS A 78 -14.14 -0.30 8.14
CA HIS A 78 -14.27 -1.42 7.19
C HIS A 78 -14.32 -2.78 7.91
N GLY A 79 -13.57 -2.94 9.01
CA GLY A 79 -13.58 -4.14 9.84
C GLY A 79 -14.96 -4.40 10.48
N ASN A 80 -15.70 -3.35 10.84
CA ASN A 80 -17.07 -3.51 11.33
C ASN A 80 -18.02 -4.16 10.32
N VAL A 81 -17.78 -3.98 9.02
CA VAL A 81 -18.58 -4.62 7.96
C VAL A 81 -18.23 -6.09 7.79
N HIS A 82 -16.95 -6.44 7.96
CA HIS A 82 -16.51 -7.84 8.03
C HIS A 82 -17.26 -8.59 9.13
N ILE A 83 -17.29 -7.99 10.33
CA ILE A 83 -18.03 -8.52 11.49
C ILE A 83 -19.55 -8.53 11.20
N PHE A 84 -20.08 -7.48 10.58
CA PHE A 84 -21.50 -7.38 10.24
C PHE A 84 -21.98 -8.50 9.32
N ILE A 85 -21.20 -8.87 8.32
CA ILE A 85 -21.57 -9.98 7.43
C ILE A 85 -21.39 -11.32 8.16
N GLY A 86 -20.39 -11.42 9.02
CA GLY A 86 -20.14 -12.59 9.84
C GLY A 86 -19.70 -13.82 9.04
N GLY A 87 -19.61 -14.97 9.70
CA GLY A 87 -19.16 -16.21 9.05
C GLY A 87 -17.74 -16.07 8.47
N ASP A 88 -17.53 -16.42 7.21
CA ASP A 88 -16.18 -16.33 6.62
C ASP A 88 -15.67 -14.90 6.54
N MET A 89 -16.57 -13.91 6.37
CA MET A 89 -16.19 -12.49 6.33
C MET A 89 -15.63 -11.99 7.65
N ASN A 90 -15.91 -12.65 8.78
CA ASN A 90 -15.45 -12.24 10.11
C ASN A 90 -13.95 -12.51 10.34
N ASP A 91 -13.40 -13.54 9.69
CA ASP A 91 -12.01 -13.96 9.87
C ASP A 91 -11.17 -13.45 8.69
N GLN A 92 -10.07 -12.75 9.00
CA GLN A 92 -9.20 -12.12 8.00
C GLN A 92 -8.66 -13.14 6.99
N SER A 93 -8.36 -14.37 7.43
CA SER A 93 -7.80 -15.44 6.59
C SER A 93 -8.83 -16.08 5.66
N THR A 94 -10.12 -16.03 6.01
CA THR A 94 -11.19 -16.66 5.22
C THR A 94 -12.07 -15.68 4.47
N SER A 95 -12.02 -14.39 4.81
CA SER A 95 -12.93 -13.37 4.27
C SER A 95 -12.99 -13.33 2.75
N ALA A 96 -11.86 -13.49 2.08
CA ALA A 96 -11.77 -13.52 0.62
C ALA A 96 -12.47 -14.74 -0.05
N ASN A 97 -12.89 -15.75 0.73
CA ASN A 97 -13.75 -16.83 0.20
C ASN A 97 -15.15 -16.34 -0.16
N ASP A 98 -15.63 -15.28 0.50
CA ASP A 98 -16.94 -14.70 0.23
C ASP A 98 -16.83 -13.66 -0.90
N PRO A 99 -17.55 -13.81 -2.02
CA PRO A 99 -17.55 -12.83 -3.11
C PRO A 99 -17.92 -11.39 -2.71
N ILE A 100 -18.63 -11.19 -1.58
CA ILE A 100 -18.93 -9.85 -1.05
C ILE A 100 -17.66 -9.09 -0.64
N PHE A 101 -16.56 -9.79 -0.32
CA PHE A 101 -15.28 -9.21 0.03
C PHE A 101 -14.83 -8.20 -1.02
N TRP A 102 -14.90 -8.57 -2.30
CA TRP A 102 -14.44 -7.74 -3.41
C TRP A 102 -15.33 -6.51 -3.63
N VAL A 103 -16.64 -6.64 -3.42
CA VAL A 103 -17.58 -5.50 -3.53
C VAL A 103 -17.39 -4.54 -2.36
N HIS A 104 -17.19 -5.07 -1.16
CA HIS A 104 -16.90 -4.28 0.03
C HIS A 104 -15.57 -3.52 -0.11
N HIS A 105 -14.49 -4.19 -0.50
CA HIS A 105 -13.19 -3.56 -0.69
C HIS A 105 -13.17 -2.59 -1.87
N GLY A 106 -14.00 -2.79 -2.90
CA GLY A 106 -14.23 -1.77 -3.93
C GLY A 106 -14.87 -0.49 -3.38
N PHE A 107 -15.78 -0.60 -2.40
CA PHE A 107 -16.34 0.57 -1.72
C PHE A 107 -15.34 1.24 -0.77
N VAL A 108 -14.51 0.47 -0.08
CA VAL A 108 -13.41 0.99 0.76
C VAL A 108 -12.41 1.77 -0.09
N ASP A 109 -11.99 1.22 -1.24
CA ASP A 109 -11.08 1.91 -2.16
C ASP A 109 -11.70 3.16 -2.79
N MET A 110 -13.01 3.15 -3.09
CA MET A 110 -13.73 4.35 -3.50
C MET A 110 -13.67 5.46 -2.43
N ILE A 111 -13.88 5.14 -1.15
CA ILE A 111 -13.78 6.12 -0.06
C ILE A 111 -12.35 6.67 0.04
N TRP A 112 -11.35 5.80 -0.06
CA TRP A 112 -9.94 6.17 -0.10
C TRP A 112 -9.63 7.14 -1.25
N GLU A 113 -10.11 6.85 -2.46
CA GLU A 113 -9.88 7.72 -3.62
C GLU A 113 -10.61 9.07 -3.48
N LEU A 114 -11.83 9.09 -2.94
CA LEU A 114 -12.54 10.35 -2.65
C LEU A 114 -11.75 11.25 -1.69
N TRP A 115 -11.08 10.66 -0.69
CA TRP A 115 -10.17 11.41 0.18
C TRP A 115 -8.95 11.94 -0.59
N ARG A 116 -8.28 11.10 -1.39
CA ARG A 116 -7.14 11.52 -2.22
C ARG A 116 -7.49 12.67 -3.16
N LEU A 117 -8.68 12.63 -3.77
CA LEU A 117 -9.17 13.67 -4.66
C LEU A 117 -9.47 14.98 -3.93
N SER A 118 -9.98 14.91 -2.70
CA SER A 118 -10.38 16.09 -1.93
C SER A 118 -9.24 16.72 -1.11
N ARG A 119 -8.19 15.97 -0.77
CA ARG A 119 -7.15 16.40 0.18
C ARG A 119 -5.75 16.49 -0.39
N GLN A 120 -5.46 15.81 -1.49
CA GLN A 120 -4.11 15.72 -2.03
C GLN A 120 -4.01 16.26 -3.46
N GLN A 121 -2.93 16.98 -3.73
CA GLN A 121 -2.56 17.31 -5.10
C GLN A 121 -2.09 16.05 -5.84
N LYS A 122 -2.28 16.00 -7.16
CA LYS A 122 -1.98 14.80 -7.96
C LYS A 122 -0.55 14.25 -7.74
N GLY A 123 0.44 15.12 -7.58
CA GLY A 123 1.84 14.74 -7.33
C GLY A 123 2.15 14.32 -5.88
N GLU A 124 1.27 14.60 -4.92
CA GLU A 124 1.42 14.15 -3.53
C GLU A 124 0.91 12.73 -3.34
N ARG A 125 -0.15 12.38 -4.07
CA ARG A 125 -0.87 11.10 -3.93
C ARG A 125 0.02 9.86 -4.01
N GLU A 126 1.04 9.87 -4.87
CA GLU A 126 1.95 8.71 -5.05
C GLU A 126 3.14 8.71 -4.09
N THR A 127 3.25 9.71 -3.21
CA THR A 127 4.44 9.93 -2.37
C THR A 127 4.12 10.14 -0.91
N SER A 128 2.86 10.43 -0.57
CA SER A 128 2.40 10.54 0.80
C SER A 128 2.14 9.14 1.34
N TYR A 129 3.04 8.61 2.16
CA TYR A 129 2.88 7.35 2.91
C TYR A 129 3.24 7.64 4.37
N PRO A 130 2.59 7.01 5.37
CA PRO A 130 2.96 7.15 6.79
C PRO A 130 4.45 6.91 7.04
N MET A 131 5.01 7.56 8.06
CA MET A 131 6.38 7.25 8.46
C MET A 131 6.46 5.78 8.93
N ASP A 132 7.50 5.07 8.51
CA ASP A 132 7.81 3.75 9.04
C ASP A 132 8.05 3.90 10.54
N GLN A 133 7.29 3.16 11.35
CA GLN A 133 7.32 3.21 12.81
C GLN A 133 7.14 1.79 13.32
N ALA A 134 8.22 1.14 13.75
CA ALA A 134 8.22 -0.28 14.13
C ALA A 134 7.30 -0.60 15.31
N GLN A 135 7.18 0.35 16.24
CA GLN A 135 6.26 0.31 17.38
C GLN A 135 4.80 0.50 16.96
N CYS A 136 4.52 1.12 15.81
CA CYS A 136 3.15 1.44 15.39
C CYS A 136 2.63 0.51 14.30
N ALA A 137 3.51 -0.05 13.46
CA ALA A 137 3.18 -1.05 12.48
C ALA A 137 4.35 -2.02 12.28
N ALA A 138 4.00 -3.28 12.03
CA ALA A 138 4.97 -4.29 11.65
C ALA A 138 5.71 -3.89 10.35
N PRO A 139 7.02 -4.21 10.19
CA PRO A 139 7.81 -3.79 9.03
C PRO A 139 7.24 -4.16 7.66
N GLN A 140 6.37 -5.17 7.60
CA GLN A 140 5.66 -5.57 6.39
C GLN A 140 4.70 -4.50 5.87
N HIS A 141 4.34 -3.49 6.68
CA HIS A 141 3.52 -2.34 6.29
C HIS A 141 4.34 -1.11 5.89
N PHE A 142 5.67 -1.17 5.97
CA PHE A 142 6.53 -0.05 5.57
C PHE A 142 6.44 0.22 4.08
N ALA A 143 6.66 1.47 3.68
CA ALA A 143 6.47 1.92 2.31
C ALA A 143 7.30 1.11 1.29
N SER A 144 8.55 0.80 1.68
CA SER A 144 9.54 0.07 0.88
C SER A 144 9.40 -1.46 0.98
N ALA A 145 8.57 -1.97 1.89
CA ALA A 145 8.36 -3.39 2.07
C ALA A 145 7.62 -3.99 0.87
N ARG A 146 7.88 -5.27 0.60
CA ARG A 146 7.24 -6.00 -0.50
C ARG A 146 5.76 -6.20 -0.19
N MET A 147 4.92 -5.82 -1.15
CA MET A 147 3.48 -6.05 -1.09
C MET A 147 3.21 -7.51 -1.42
N ARG A 148 3.26 -8.39 -0.43
CA ARG A 148 3.08 -9.83 -0.64
C ARG A 148 1.61 -10.19 -0.89
N PRO A 149 1.30 -11.14 -1.79
CA PRO A 149 2.20 -11.92 -2.66
C PRO A 149 2.40 -11.28 -4.06
N PHE A 150 2.22 -9.97 -4.17
CA PHE A 150 2.25 -9.21 -5.43
C PHE A 150 3.65 -8.72 -5.79
N GLU A 151 4.70 -9.48 -5.49
CA GLU A 151 6.02 -9.14 -5.99
C GLU A 151 6.03 -9.02 -7.54
N PRO A 152 6.76 -8.06 -8.12
CA PRO A 152 7.75 -7.21 -7.48
C PRO A 152 7.16 -5.86 -7.06
N TRP A 153 5.97 -5.73 -6.49
CA TRP A 153 5.46 -4.44 -5.99
C TRP A 153 5.82 -4.21 -4.51
N ASN A 154 6.04 -2.95 -4.15
CA ASN A 154 6.20 -2.49 -2.77
C ASN A 154 4.87 -1.87 -2.31
N ASN A 155 4.65 -1.74 -1.00
CA ASN A 155 3.41 -1.15 -0.49
C ASN A 155 3.15 0.26 -1.04
N ILE A 156 4.19 1.07 -1.19
CA ILE A 156 4.05 2.42 -1.76
C ILE A 156 3.54 2.42 -3.21
N ASP A 157 3.76 1.34 -3.97
CA ASP A 157 3.27 1.23 -5.34
C ASP A 157 1.74 1.14 -5.38
N GLY A 158 1.09 0.79 -4.26
CA GLY A 158 -0.38 0.84 -4.10
C GLY A 158 -0.95 2.26 -4.20
N LEU A 159 -0.12 3.29 -4.03
CA LEU A 159 -0.54 4.69 -4.14
C LEU A 159 -0.55 5.22 -5.58
N SER A 160 -0.18 4.42 -6.59
CA SER A 160 -0.02 4.95 -7.94
C SER A 160 -1.33 5.54 -8.48
N ASN A 161 -1.24 6.71 -9.11
CA ASN A 161 -2.35 7.30 -9.87
C ASN A 161 -2.67 6.46 -11.12
N LYS A 162 -1.79 5.55 -11.54
CA LYS A 162 -2.01 4.71 -12.73
C LYS A 162 -3.24 3.82 -12.62
N TYR A 163 -3.63 3.42 -11.41
CA TYR A 163 -4.83 2.63 -11.19
C TYR A 163 -6.08 3.39 -11.63
N THR A 164 -6.23 4.63 -11.18
CA THR A 164 -7.38 5.48 -11.55
C THR A 164 -7.22 6.19 -12.89
N ASP A 165 -5.99 6.40 -13.37
CA ASP A 165 -5.73 6.98 -14.70
C ASP A 165 -5.94 5.96 -15.84
N ASN A 166 -5.74 4.65 -15.61
CA ASN A 166 -5.69 3.66 -16.71
C ASN A 166 -6.49 2.35 -16.48
N MET A 167 -6.92 2.04 -15.26
CA MET A 167 -7.47 0.71 -14.94
C MET A 167 -8.95 0.76 -14.54
N TYR A 168 -9.34 1.68 -13.65
CA TYR A 168 -10.71 1.79 -13.19
C TYR A 168 -11.10 3.23 -12.84
N GLU A 169 -12.39 3.49 -12.80
CA GLU A 169 -12.99 4.71 -12.27
C GLU A 169 -14.20 4.37 -11.41
N TYR A 170 -14.62 5.32 -10.58
CA TYR A 170 -15.80 5.18 -9.73
C TYR A 170 -16.96 6.01 -10.24
N ALA A 171 -18.13 5.36 -10.36
CA ALA A 171 -19.39 6.09 -10.54
C ALA A 171 -19.69 6.95 -9.29
N PRO A 172 -20.38 8.10 -9.45
CA PRO A 172 -20.81 8.90 -8.31
C PRO A 172 -21.66 8.08 -7.33
N ARG A 173 -21.50 8.36 -6.04
CA ARG A 173 -22.33 7.75 -5.01
C ARG A 173 -23.82 8.04 -5.26
N PRO A 174 -24.71 7.03 -5.19
CA PRO A 174 -26.15 7.22 -5.31
C PRO A 174 -26.70 8.20 -4.27
N THR A 175 -27.53 9.15 -4.71
CA THR A 175 -28.25 10.07 -3.83
C THR A 175 -29.71 10.19 -4.24
N CYS A 176 -30.58 10.57 -3.31
CA CYS A 176 -32.00 10.84 -3.61
C CYS A 176 -32.19 11.99 -4.62
N ALA A 177 -31.19 12.86 -4.80
CA ALA A 177 -31.21 13.89 -5.83
C ALA A 177 -31.15 13.31 -7.26
N MET A 178 -30.70 12.06 -7.41
CA MET A 178 -30.67 11.33 -8.69
C MET A 178 -32.04 10.71 -9.04
N GLY A 179 -33.09 11.03 -8.29
CA GLY A 179 -34.45 10.57 -8.52
C GLY A 179 -34.91 9.47 -7.55
N PRO A 180 -36.14 8.95 -7.74
CA PRO A 180 -36.78 8.02 -6.81
C PRO A 180 -36.05 6.67 -6.69
N ASN A 181 -35.21 6.33 -7.66
CA ASN A 181 -34.40 5.10 -7.69
C ASN A 181 -32.90 5.37 -7.45
N CYS A 182 -32.53 6.59 -7.05
CA CYS A 182 -31.12 6.97 -6.83
C CYS A 182 -30.19 6.68 -8.03
N GLY A 183 -30.71 6.71 -9.26
CA GLY A 183 -29.94 6.41 -10.47
C GLY A 183 -29.70 4.92 -10.74
N SER A 184 -30.35 4.00 -10.01
CA SER A 184 -30.21 2.55 -10.22
C SER A 184 -31.53 1.81 -10.05
N LYS A 185 -31.84 0.89 -10.96
CA LYS A 185 -33.04 0.03 -10.85
C LYS A 185 -33.07 -0.87 -9.59
N TRP A 186 -31.93 -1.00 -8.90
CA TRP A 186 -31.78 -1.79 -7.68
C TRP A 186 -31.87 -0.98 -6.40
N LEU A 187 -32.04 0.33 -6.50
CA LEU A 187 -32.13 1.23 -5.36
C LEU A 187 -33.49 1.94 -5.33
N PHE A 188 -33.82 2.46 -4.16
CA PHE A 188 -34.92 3.40 -3.96
C PHE A 188 -34.48 4.52 -3.01
N CYS A 189 -35.10 5.69 -3.13
CA CYS A 189 -34.91 6.77 -2.19
C CYS A 189 -35.84 6.59 -0.99
N ASP A 190 -35.30 6.20 0.16
CA ASP A 190 -35.99 6.15 1.44
C ASP A 190 -36.29 7.57 1.92
N LYS A 191 -37.56 7.97 1.85
CA LYS A 191 -38.05 9.30 2.29
C LYS A 191 -38.57 9.30 3.72
N SER A 192 -38.60 8.14 4.39
CA SER A 192 -38.98 8.03 5.80
C SER A 192 -38.01 8.77 6.73
N ARG A 193 -36.84 9.15 6.22
CA ARG A 193 -35.80 9.92 6.91
C ARG A 193 -35.55 11.27 6.24
N GLN A 194 -35.15 12.26 7.02
CA GLN A 194 -34.74 13.58 6.53
C GLN A 194 -33.28 13.87 6.90
N PRO A 195 -32.39 14.15 5.92
CA PRO A 195 -32.61 14.04 4.47
C PRO A 195 -32.78 12.57 4.03
N GLY A 196 -33.48 12.37 2.90
CA GLY A 196 -33.73 11.05 2.32
C GLY A 196 -32.44 10.30 1.97
N ARG A 197 -32.45 8.97 2.06
CA ARG A 197 -31.27 8.11 1.85
C ARG A 197 -31.52 7.05 0.81
N CYS A 198 -30.50 6.68 0.03
CA CYS A 198 -30.63 5.59 -0.91
C CYS A 198 -30.53 4.24 -0.20
N GLY A 199 -31.53 3.38 -0.40
CA GLY A 199 -31.58 2.02 0.10
C GLY A 199 -31.57 1.02 -1.06
N ALA A 200 -31.02 -0.18 -0.81
CA ALA A 200 -31.18 -1.30 -1.74
C ALA A 200 -32.61 -1.82 -1.69
N LYS A 201 -33.20 -2.09 -2.87
CA LYS A 201 -34.53 -2.67 -2.95
C LYS A 201 -34.63 -4.02 -2.25
N ILE A 202 -35.78 -4.27 -1.67
CA ILE A 202 -36.08 -5.43 -0.84
C ILE A 202 -36.53 -6.58 -1.72
N LYS A 203 -35.93 -7.75 -1.54
CA LYS A 203 -36.30 -8.95 -2.29
C LYS A 203 -37.72 -9.40 -1.97
N ILE A 204 -38.34 -10.16 -2.88
CA ILE A 204 -39.59 -10.86 -2.62
C ILE A 204 -39.50 -11.69 -1.33
N GLY A 205 -40.54 -11.64 -0.51
CA GLY A 205 -40.60 -12.22 0.83
C GLY A 205 -39.96 -11.38 1.94
N GLY A 206 -39.28 -10.28 1.58
CA GLY A 206 -38.68 -9.35 2.55
C GLY A 206 -39.70 -8.38 3.14
N ASN A 207 -39.39 -7.89 4.35
CA ASN A 207 -40.21 -6.92 5.07
C ASN A 207 -40.07 -5.52 4.46
N CYS A 208 -41.17 -4.95 3.96
CA CYS A 208 -41.25 -3.58 3.43
C CYS A 208 -42.10 -2.65 4.32
N GLN A 209 -42.42 -3.06 5.55
CA GLN A 209 -43.10 -2.24 6.54
C GLN A 209 -42.23 -1.05 6.95
N GLY A 210 -42.86 0.12 7.09
CA GLY A 210 -42.20 1.37 7.51
C GLY A 210 -41.87 2.35 6.36
N TYR A 211 -42.00 1.91 5.11
CA TYR A 211 -41.89 2.75 3.92
C TYR A 211 -43.29 3.10 3.41
N THR A 212 -43.82 4.25 3.83
CA THR A 212 -45.21 4.66 3.56
C THR A 212 -45.31 5.84 2.59
N GLY A 213 -44.19 6.33 2.06
CA GLY A 213 -44.11 7.49 1.17
C GLY A 213 -44.38 7.18 -0.31
N GLY A 214 -44.94 6.00 -0.62
CA GLY A 214 -45.17 5.53 -1.98
C GLY A 214 -43.88 5.19 -2.73
N GLU A 215 -42.81 4.84 -2.01
CA GLU A 215 -41.54 4.46 -2.61
C GLU A 215 -41.60 3.10 -3.31
N ASP A 216 -40.82 2.93 -4.37
CA ASP A 216 -40.68 1.66 -5.10
C ASP A 216 -39.65 0.76 -4.41
N VAL A 217 -40.05 0.22 -3.24
CA VAL A 217 -39.16 -0.48 -2.30
C VAL A 217 -38.82 -1.90 -2.73
N CYS A 218 -39.71 -2.57 -3.45
CA CYS A 218 -39.59 -4.01 -3.72
C CYS A 218 -38.88 -4.29 -5.05
N ALA A 219 -37.95 -5.24 -5.03
CA ALA A 219 -37.29 -5.73 -6.23
C ALA A 219 -38.22 -6.72 -6.95
N HIS A 220 -38.67 -6.36 -8.15
CA HIS A 220 -39.56 -7.18 -8.99
C HIS A 220 -40.93 -7.48 -8.37
N GLY A 221 -41.49 -6.53 -7.62
CA GLY A 221 -42.75 -6.73 -6.92
C GLY A 221 -43.29 -5.46 -6.27
N GLU A 222 -44.31 -5.61 -5.45
CA GLU A 222 -44.94 -4.53 -4.69
C GLU A 222 -45.04 -4.88 -3.21
N CYS A 223 -45.10 -3.87 -2.36
CA CYS A 223 -45.29 -4.06 -0.92
C CYS A 223 -46.77 -4.32 -0.63
N GLN A 224 -47.12 -5.56 -0.27
CA GLN A 224 -48.49 -5.94 0.09
C GLN A 224 -48.50 -6.58 1.47
N GLY A 225 -49.32 -6.05 2.39
CA GLY A 225 -49.36 -6.53 3.76
C GLY A 225 -48.03 -6.41 4.51
N GLY A 226 -47.18 -5.45 4.15
CA GLY A 226 -45.85 -5.25 4.76
C GLY A 226 -44.76 -6.21 4.24
N ILE A 227 -45.05 -7.02 3.22
CA ILE A 227 -44.10 -7.96 2.61
C ILE A 227 -44.01 -7.69 1.10
N CYS A 228 -42.81 -7.74 0.54
CA CYS A 228 -42.63 -7.66 -0.91
C CYS A 228 -43.16 -8.92 -1.59
N VAL A 229 -44.17 -8.79 -2.45
CA VAL A 229 -44.75 -9.89 -3.21
C VAL A 229 -44.56 -9.69 -4.71
N GLN A 230 -44.41 -10.78 -5.44
CA GLN A 230 -44.18 -10.74 -6.88
C GLN A 230 -45.47 -10.29 -7.61
N THR A 231 -45.38 -9.26 -8.43
CA THR A 231 -46.46 -8.82 -9.32
C THR A 231 -46.14 -9.23 -10.76
N THR A 232 -47.16 -9.58 -11.53
CA THR A 232 -47.06 -10.28 -12.84
C THR A 232 -46.45 -9.46 -13.98
N GLN A 233 -45.82 -8.32 -13.73
CA GLN A 233 -45.15 -7.54 -14.78
C GLN A 233 -43.75 -8.07 -15.06
N THR A 234 -43.70 -9.15 -15.85
CA THR A 234 -42.49 -9.57 -16.56
C THR A 234 -42.10 -8.52 -17.59
N THR A 235 -41.22 -7.58 -17.23
CA THR A 235 -40.36 -6.94 -18.21
C THR A 235 -39.24 -7.93 -18.53
N THR A 236 -39.37 -8.65 -19.64
CA THR A 236 -38.30 -9.43 -20.25
C THR A 236 -37.12 -8.52 -20.55
N THR A 237 -36.18 -8.43 -19.61
CA THR A 237 -34.87 -7.84 -19.88
C THR A 237 -34.07 -8.90 -20.62
N GLN A 238 -33.82 -8.69 -21.91
CA GLN A 238 -32.88 -9.51 -22.66
C GLN A 238 -31.55 -9.55 -21.91
N LYS A 239 -31.03 -10.77 -21.75
CA LYS A 239 -29.69 -11.02 -21.20
C LYS A 239 -28.69 -10.15 -21.99
N PRO A 240 -27.85 -9.33 -21.33
CA PRO A 240 -26.81 -8.59 -22.02
C PRO A 240 -25.98 -9.58 -22.86
N ILE A 241 -25.79 -9.26 -24.15
CA ILE A 241 -24.90 -10.00 -25.03
C ILE A 241 -23.53 -9.98 -24.36
N THR A 242 -23.15 -11.12 -23.78
CA THR A 242 -21.86 -11.29 -23.14
C THR A 242 -20.86 -11.38 -24.27
N ALA A 243 -20.08 -10.32 -24.49
CA ALA A 243 -18.85 -10.44 -25.26
C ALA A 243 -18.03 -11.59 -24.64
N PRO A 244 -17.40 -12.47 -25.45
CA PRO A 244 -16.64 -13.59 -24.92
C PRO A 244 -15.52 -13.05 -24.04
N THR A 245 -15.73 -13.11 -22.73
CA THR A 245 -14.70 -12.79 -21.75
C THR A 245 -13.69 -13.92 -21.86
N GLN A 246 -12.47 -13.60 -22.28
CA GLN A 246 -11.36 -14.54 -22.22
C GLN A 246 -11.27 -15.10 -20.80
N ALA A 247 -11.00 -16.39 -20.70
CA ALA A 247 -10.91 -17.09 -19.42
C ALA A 247 -10.00 -16.32 -18.44
N PRO A 248 -10.41 -16.13 -17.18
CA PRO A 248 -9.56 -15.51 -16.17
C PRO A 248 -8.23 -16.26 -16.11
N LEU A 249 -7.12 -15.53 -16.23
CA LEU A 249 -5.81 -16.08 -15.94
C LEU A 249 -5.82 -16.53 -14.48
N LYS A 250 -5.85 -17.85 -14.27
CA LYS A 250 -5.61 -18.46 -12.96
C LYS A 250 -4.31 -17.87 -12.39
N PRO A 251 -4.32 -17.29 -11.18
CA PRO A 251 -3.09 -16.90 -10.50
C PRO A 251 -2.22 -18.15 -10.37
N VAL A 252 -1.07 -18.12 -11.03
CA VAL A 252 -0.06 -19.16 -10.92
C VAL A 252 0.49 -19.06 -9.51
N HIS A 253 0.57 -20.21 -8.85
CA HIS A 253 1.28 -20.45 -7.60
C HIS A 253 2.60 -19.66 -7.55
N ILE A 254 2.96 -19.18 -6.36
CA ILE A 254 4.23 -18.51 -6.00
C ILE A 254 5.34 -18.81 -7.02
N ALA A 255 5.69 -17.81 -7.82
CA ALA A 255 6.66 -17.92 -8.89
C ALA A 255 8.07 -18.09 -8.29
N CYS A 256 8.42 -19.34 -7.94
CA CYS A 256 9.72 -19.71 -7.38
C CYS A 256 10.80 -19.72 -8.47
N TYR A 257 11.15 -18.55 -9.00
CA TYR A 257 12.18 -18.38 -10.04
C TYR A 257 13.51 -17.91 -9.47
N ASN A 258 14.61 -18.09 -10.20
CA ASN A 258 15.80 -17.27 -9.94
C ASN A 258 15.68 -15.97 -10.76
N GLU A 259 16.27 -14.90 -10.27
CA GLU A 259 16.30 -13.58 -10.92
C GLU A 259 17.61 -13.38 -11.74
N HIS A 260 18.56 -14.33 -11.67
CA HIS A 260 19.83 -14.27 -12.39
C HIS A 260 20.29 -15.64 -12.94
N GLU A 261 20.85 -15.65 -14.16
CA GLU A 261 21.30 -16.87 -14.85
C GLU A 261 22.44 -17.65 -14.18
N CYS A 262 23.10 -17.07 -13.18
CA CYS A 262 24.25 -17.66 -12.49
C CYS A 262 23.88 -18.22 -11.12
N CYS A 263 22.62 -18.13 -10.72
CA CYS A 263 22.16 -18.55 -9.40
C CYS A 263 22.46 -20.02 -9.09
N SER A 264 22.30 -20.94 -10.05
CA SER A 264 22.61 -22.35 -9.84
C SER A 264 24.12 -22.59 -9.67
N VAL A 265 24.96 -21.85 -10.41
CA VAL A 265 26.43 -21.95 -10.33
C VAL A 265 26.95 -21.37 -9.02
N TRP A 266 26.42 -20.22 -8.59
CA TRP A 266 26.77 -19.59 -7.32
C TRP A 266 26.30 -20.41 -6.12
N ALA A 267 25.08 -20.95 -6.16
CA ALA A 267 24.57 -21.84 -5.14
C ALA A 267 25.45 -23.10 -5.01
N GLY A 268 25.86 -23.70 -6.13
CA GLY A 268 26.81 -24.82 -6.16
C GLY A 268 28.21 -24.49 -5.60
N LYS A 269 28.59 -23.22 -5.55
CA LYS A 269 29.85 -22.72 -4.95
C LYS A 269 29.72 -22.34 -3.47
N GLY A 270 28.54 -22.54 -2.86
CA GLY A 270 28.28 -22.21 -1.46
C GLY A 270 27.94 -20.74 -1.20
N GLU A 271 27.58 -19.97 -2.23
CA GLU A 271 27.20 -18.55 -2.05
C GLU A 271 25.92 -18.38 -1.24
N CYS A 272 25.02 -19.38 -1.21
CA CYS A 272 23.82 -19.32 -0.38
C CYS A 272 24.16 -19.14 1.12
N GLN A 273 25.32 -19.65 1.56
CA GLN A 273 25.81 -19.50 2.93
C GLN A 273 26.75 -18.30 3.08
N ARG A 274 27.58 -18.01 2.07
CA ARG A 274 28.57 -16.92 2.13
C ARG A 274 28.00 -15.53 1.82
N ASN A 275 26.96 -15.47 1.01
CA ASN A 275 26.26 -14.25 0.62
C ASN A 275 24.72 -14.47 0.68
N PRO A 276 24.18 -14.82 1.85
CA PRO A 276 22.78 -15.23 2.01
C PRO A 276 21.81 -14.12 1.59
N THR A 277 22.21 -12.86 1.77
CA THR A 277 21.39 -11.69 1.44
C THR A 277 21.10 -11.57 -0.06
N TYR A 278 22.16 -11.60 -0.89
CA TYR A 278 21.99 -11.54 -2.34
C TYR A 278 21.35 -12.84 -2.85
N MET A 279 21.81 -13.97 -2.33
CA MET A 279 21.42 -15.28 -2.83
C MET A 279 19.97 -15.66 -2.46
N ASN A 280 19.45 -15.24 -1.31
CA ASN A 280 18.04 -15.47 -0.98
C ASN A 280 17.10 -14.53 -1.74
N ALA A 281 17.56 -13.31 -2.07
CA ALA A 281 16.75 -12.35 -2.83
C ALA A 281 16.72 -12.66 -4.33
N TRP A 282 17.85 -13.03 -4.93
CA TRP A 282 17.99 -13.22 -6.37
C TRP A 282 18.03 -14.70 -6.79
N CYS A 283 18.41 -15.61 -5.89
CA CYS A 283 18.63 -17.01 -6.19
C CYS A 283 17.74 -17.93 -5.32
N LYS A 284 16.52 -17.46 -5.00
CA LYS A 284 15.55 -18.13 -4.12
C LYS A 284 15.33 -19.60 -4.45
N ALA A 285 15.18 -19.96 -5.73
CA ALA A 285 15.02 -21.35 -6.14
C ALA A 285 16.31 -22.16 -5.94
N SER A 286 17.48 -21.60 -6.29
CA SER A 286 18.78 -22.31 -6.18
C SER A 286 19.25 -22.48 -4.74
N CYS A 287 18.89 -21.54 -3.86
CA CYS A 287 19.17 -21.57 -2.43
C CYS A 287 18.06 -22.21 -1.61
N ARG A 288 17.12 -22.89 -2.27
CA ARG A 288 16.03 -23.67 -1.65
C ARG A 288 15.17 -22.84 -0.68
N GLN A 289 15.03 -21.55 -0.95
CA GLN A 289 14.12 -20.65 -0.21
C GLN A 289 12.67 -20.84 -0.65
N CYS A 290 12.46 -21.48 -1.79
CA CYS A 290 11.17 -21.89 -2.30
C CYS A 290 11.34 -23.18 -3.14
N GLN A 291 10.24 -23.87 -3.41
CA GLN A 291 10.23 -25.07 -4.24
C GLN A 291 9.62 -24.74 -5.62
N PRO A 292 10.41 -24.81 -6.72
CA PRO A 292 9.89 -24.56 -8.06
C PRO A 292 9.04 -25.73 -8.56
N ASP A 293 8.03 -25.42 -9.37
CA ASP A 293 7.19 -26.38 -10.11
C ASP A 293 7.81 -26.78 -11.47
N TYR A 294 9.01 -26.28 -11.77
CA TYR A 294 9.80 -26.59 -12.95
C TYR A 294 11.15 -27.22 -12.57
N ASN A 295 11.80 -27.88 -13.54
CA ASN A 295 13.12 -28.46 -13.33
C ASN A 295 14.20 -27.36 -13.26
N ILE A 296 14.69 -27.06 -12.06
CA ILE A 296 15.76 -26.07 -11.83
C ILE A 296 17.11 -26.46 -12.46
N GLY A 297 17.36 -27.77 -12.66
CA GLY A 297 18.54 -28.29 -13.33
C GLY A 297 18.45 -28.25 -14.86
N LEU A 298 17.31 -27.83 -15.43
CA LEU A 298 17.15 -27.75 -16.88
C LEU A 298 18.06 -26.66 -17.46
N GLU A 299 19.04 -27.12 -18.26
CA GLU A 299 20.07 -26.26 -18.83
C GLU A 299 19.52 -25.37 -19.96
N CYS A 300 18.71 -25.96 -20.84
CA CYS A 300 18.05 -25.25 -21.94
C CYS A 300 16.55 -25.57 -21.93
N GLY A 301 15.75 -24.55 -21.67
CA GLY A 301 14.30 -24.60 -21.73
C GLY A 301 13.68 -23.33 -21.18
N ASP A 302 12.42 -23.09 -21.53
CA ASP A 302 11.63 -22.01 -20.98
C ASP A 302 10.92 -22.48 -19.72
N ARG A 303 11.14 -21.78 -18.62
CA ARG A 303 10.58 -22.09 -17.30
C ARG A 303 9.27 -21.36 -17.05
N HIS A 304 8.99 -20.32 -17.84
CA HIS A 304 7.75 -19.56 -17.74
C HIS A 304 6.89 -19.67 -19.01
N LYS A 305 5.58 -19.82 -18.83
CA LYS A 305 4.60 -19.94 -19.93
C LYS A 305 4.61 -18.78 -20.94
N ASN A 306 4.98 -17.58 -20.50
CA ASN A 306 5.00 -16.37 -21.32
C ASN A 306 6.34 -16.10 -22.03
N CYS A 307 7.34 -16.99 -21.91
CA CYS A 307 8.67 -16.74 -22.49
C CYS A 307 8.65 -16.40 -23.98
N ARG A 308 7.81 -17.09 -24.77
CA ARG A 308 7.63 -16.82 -26.20
C ARG A 308 7.05 -15.44 -26.50
N GLN A 309 6.13 -14.96 -25.67
CA GLN A 309 5.52 -13.64 -25.82
C GLN A 309 6.52 -12.55 -25.45
N TRP A 310 7.22 -12.73 -24.33
CA TRP A 310 8.20 -11.78 -23.82
C TRP A 310 9.42 -11.65 -24.74
N SER A 311 9.88 -12.75 -25.33
CA SER A 311 10.94 -12.68 -26.34
C SER A 311 10.48 -11.90 -27.58
N GLY A 312 9.23 -12.07 -28.00
CA GLY A 312 8.65 -11.36 -29.16
C GLY A 312 8.51 -9.85 -28.99
N ILE A 313 8.46 -9.33 -27.76
CA ILE A 313 8.36 -7.89 -27.46
C ILE A 313 9.69 -7.26 -27.00
N GLY A 314 10.80 -8.01 -27.09
CA GLY A 314 12.15 -7.51 -26.81
C GLY A 314 12.61 -7.61 -25.35
N GLU A 315 11.96 -8.42 -24.52
CA GLU A 315 12.38 -8.59 -23.11
C GLU A 315 13.75 -9.29 -23.00
N CYS A 316 14.15 -10.09 -23.98
CA CYS A 316 15.46 -10.74 -23.99
C CYS A 316 16.62 -9.73 -23.93
N GLN A 317 16.39 -8.49 -24.38
CA GLN A 317 17.34 -7.38 -24.32
C GLN A 317 17.08 -6.47 -23.11
N ARG A 318 15.81 -6.19 -22.78
CA ARG A 318 15.44 -5.26 -21.70
C ARG A 318 15.59 -5.87 -20.30
N ASN A 319 15.25 -7.15 -20.16
CA ASN A 319 15.28 -7.88 -18.91
C ASN A 319 16.21 -9.10 -19.02
N GLN A 320 17.45 -8.81 -19.41
CA GLN A 320 18.42 -9.83 -19.81
C GLN A 320 18.64 -10.90 -18.73
N PHE A 321 18.80 -10.54 -17.46
CA PHE A 321 19.08 -11.51 -16.39
C PHE A 321 17.95 -12.48 -16.12
N TRP A 322 16.73 -11.95 -16.05
CA TRP A 322 15.55 -12.77 -15.81
C TRP A 322 15.26 -13.66 -17.03
N MET A 323 15.34 -13.10 -18.24
CA MET A 323 15.05 -13.82 -19.47
C MET A 323 16.11 -14.88 -19.81
N THR A 324 17.39 -14.62 -19.53
CA THR A 324 18.48 -15.61 -19.68
C THR A 324 18.43 -16.71 -18.63
N GLU A 325 17.73 -16.50 -17.51
CA GLU A 325 17.54 -17.54 -16.49
C GLU A 325 16.27 -18.35 -16.71
N ASN A 326 15.17 -17.69 -17.07
CA ASN A 326 13.84 -18.29 -17.08
C ASN A 326 13.27 -18.53 -18.48
N CYS A 327 13.88 -17.96 -19.54
CA CYS A 327 13.40 -18.00 -20.92
C CYS A 327 14.52 -18.26 -21.93
N ARG A 328 15.43 -19.18 -21.60
CA ARG A 328 16.63 -19.44 -22.40
C ARG A 328 16.34 -19.88 -23.83
N GLN A 329 15.32 -20.70 -24.02
CA GLN A 329 14.99 -21.22 -25.34
C GLN A 329 14.38 -20.11 -26.19
N ALA A 330 13.40 -19.36 -25.64
CA ALA A 330 12.78 -18.23 -26.32
C ALA A 330 13.77 -17.10 -26.66
N CYS A 331 14.82 -16.90 -25.86
CA CYS A 331 15.86 -15.91 -26.11
C CYS A 331 17.06 -16.43 -26.90
N GLY A 332 17.05 -17.68 -27.38
CA GLY A 332 18.13 -18.25 -28.18
C GLY A 332 19.45 -18.43 -27.41
N LYS A 333 19.39 -18.62 -26.09
CA LYS A 333 20.56 -18.67 -25.19
C LYS A 333 21.04 -20.09 -24.86
N CYS A 334 20.52 -21.09 -25.56
CA CYS A 334 20.88 -22.50 -25.32
C CYS A 334 22.23 -22.93 -25.90
N GLN A 335 22.91 -22.07 -26.65
CA GLN A 335 24.18 -22.40 -27.32
C GLN A 335 25.38 -22.41 -26.36
N VAL A 336 25.25 -21.86 -25.15
CA VAL A 336 26.32 -21.77 -24.15
C VAL A 336 25.77 -22.17 -22.78
N SER A 337 26.50 -23.01 -22.03
CA SER A 337 26.03 -23.46 -20.72
C SER A 337 26.17 -22.39 -19.64
N ARG A 338 25.36 -22.44 -18.57
CA ARG A 338 25.46 -21.57 -17.39
C ARG A 338 26.84 -21.66 -16.76
N ALA A 339 27.41 -22.86 -16.71
CA ALA A 339 28.78 -23.05 -16.24
C ALA A 339 29.77 -22.27 -17.11
N GLN A 340 29.65 -22.30 -18.44
CA GLN A 340 30.52 -21.53 -19.34
C GLN A 340 30.32 -20.01 -19.20
N VAL A 341 29.08 -19.54 -19.05
CA VAL A 341 28.77 -18.11 -18.87
C VAL A 341 29.26 -17.58 -17.51
N CYS A 342 29.07 -18.36 -16.44
CA CYS A 342 29.24 -17.92 -15.06
C CYS A 342 30.59 -18.30 -14.41
N SER A 343 31.50 -18.97 -15.13
CA SER A 343 32.80 -19.43 -14.59
C SER A 343 34.00 -18.51 -14.84
N GLY A 344 33.81 -17.32 -15.41
CA GLY A 344 34.82 -16.25 -15.33
C GLY A 344 36.17 -16.49 -16.02
N GLY A 345 36.24 -17.17 -17.17
CA GLY A 345 37.48 -17.33 -17.97
C GLY A 345 37.51 -16.48 -19.24
N GLN A 346 38.64 -15.86 -19.57
CA GLN A 346 38.90 -15.03 -20.77
C GLN A 346 38.91 -15.80 -22.12
N GLY A 347 38.16 -16.91 -22.24
CA GLY A 347 38.31 -17.87 -23.35
C GLY A 347 37.16 -18.00 -24.34
N SER A 348 36.05 -17.26 -24.20
CA SER A 348 34.90 -17.41 -25.13
C SER A 348 34.84 -16.25 -26.12
N LYS A 349 35.30 -16.48 -27.36
CA LYS A 349 35.27 -15.50 -28.45
C LYS A 349 33.88 -15.31 -29.08
N THR A 350 32.83 -15.98 -28.60
CA THR A 350 31.51 -16.02 -29.28
C THR A 350 30.37 -15.32 -28.55
N ASN A 351 30.61 -14.56 -27.47
CA ASN A 351 29.53 -13.92 -26.72
C ASN A 351 29.83 -12.44 -26.41
N GLN A 352 29.64 -11.57 -27.40
CA GLN A 352 29.82 -10.11 -27.27
C GLN A 352 28.82 -9.45 -26.31
N ASN A 353 27.76 -10.14 -25.87
CA ASN A 353 26.76 -9.62 -24.93
C ASN A 353 26.95 -10.17 -23.51
N ARG A 354 28.13 -9.94 -22.94
CA ARG A 354 28.44 -10.24 -21.55
C ARG A 354 27.75 -9.20 -20.66
N VAL A 355 26.67 -9.58 -19.96
CA VAL A 355 26.31 -8.92 -18.70
C VAL A 355 26.80 -9.80 -17.56
N THR A 356 28.11 -9.87 -17.43
CA THR A 356 28.72 -10.27 -16.16
C THR A 356 29.68 -9.15 -15.80
N GLN A 357 29.14 -8.00 -15.39
CA GLN A 357 29.79 -7.39 -14.25
C GLN A 357 29.57 -8.41 -13.13
N ALA A 358 30.66 -8.92 -12.56
CA ALA A 358 30.56 -9.49 -11.22
C ALA A 358 29.76 -8.50 -10.36
N PRO A 359 28.96 -8.94 -9.37
CA PRO A 359 28.46 -8.02 -8.35
C PRO A 359 29.65 -7.12 -8.00
N PRO A 360 29.53 -5.78 -8.10
CA PRO A 360 30.66 -4.91 -7.81
C PRO A 360 31.23 -5.43 -6.50
N GLN A 361 32.50 -5.85 -6.52
CA GLN A 361 33.15 -6.34 -5.32
C GLN A 361 32.86 -5.28 -4.28
N GLN A 362 32.00 -5.63 -3.31
CA GLN A 362 31.62 -4.69 -2.28
C GLN A 362 32.95 -4.23 -1.69
N ALA A 363 33.26 -2.93 -1.82
CA ALA A 363 34.02 -2.29 -0.78
C ALA A 363 33.32 -2.74 0.51
N LYS A 364 34.04 -3.48 1.36
CA LYS A 364 33.53 -4.08 2.60
C LYS A 364 32.46 -3.15 3.17
N CYS A 365 31.22 -3.63 3.24
CA CYS A 365 30.14 -2.78 3.73
C CYS A 365 30.54 -2.28 5.12
N GLN A 366 30.78 -0.97 5.23
CA GLN A 366 31.37 -0.38 6.43
C GLN A 366 30.34 -0.16 7.55
N SER A 367 29.04 -0.30 7.22
CA SER A 367 27.95 -0.22 8.19
C SER A 367 27.99 -1.43 9.12
N PRO A 368 28.38 -1.27 10.40
CA PRO A 368 28.71 -2.38 11.28
C PRO A 368 27.48 -3.01 11.96
N GLY A 369 26.27 -2.50 11.75
CA GLY A 369 25.06 -2.96 12.46
C GLY A 369 23.76 -2.84 11.68
N CYS A 370 22.64 -3.07 12.38
CA CYS A 370 21.30 -2.95 11.80
C CYS A 370 20.76 -1.52 11.96
N PHE A 371 21.21 -0.60 11.11
CA PHE A 371 20.72 0.77 11.12
C PHE A 371 20.77 1.43 9.74
N ASN A 372 20.21 2.63 9.67
CA ASN A 372 20.33 3.52 8.52
C ASN A 372 21.48 4.50 8.78
N GLU A 373 22.43 4.58 7.85
CA GLU A 373 23.58 5.50 7.90
C GLU A 373 23.19 6.95 7.59
N ASN A 374 21.97 7.17 7.08
CA ASN A 374 21.52 8.48 6.63
C ASN A 374 20.04 8.71 6.94
N ILE A 375 19.71 9.92 7.38
CA ILE A 375 18.33 10.36 7.68
C ILE A 375 17.39 10.22 6.47
N CYS A 376 17.90 10.32 5.25
CA CYS A 376 17.11 10.21 4.03
C CYS A 376 16.84 8.75 3.59
N CYS A 377 17.36 7.74 4.29
CA CYS A 377 17.21 6.34 3.92
C CYS A 377 15.75 5.90 3.75
N GLN A 378 14.86 6.34 4.64
CA GLN A 378 13.43 6.03 4.54
C GLN A 378 12.80 6.63 3.27
N LEU A 379 13.14 7.88 2.95
CA LEU A 379 12.66 8.55 1.75
C LEU A 379 13.17 7.86 0.47
N TRP A 380 14.46 7.51 0.44
CA TRP A 380 15.05 6.78 -0.69
C TRP A 380 14.44 5.39 -0.83
N GLY A 381 14.20 4.68 0.28
CA GLY A 381 13.48 3.41 0.28
C GLY A 381 12.09 3.54 -0.33
N ALA A 382 11.32 4.55 0.10
CA ALA A 382 10.03 4.90 -0.48
C ALA A 382 10.12 5.27 -1.97
N MET A 383 11.19 5.92 -2.43
CA MET A 383 11.44 6.23 -3.85
C MET A 383 11.86 5.00 -4.70
N GLY A 384 11.94 3.82 -4.08
CA GLY A 384 12.32 2.56 -4.73
C GLY A 384 13.83 2.39 -4.88
N GLU A 385 14.65 3.17 -4.19
CA GLU A 385 16.11 3.09 -4.28
C GLU A 385 16.65 1.75 -3.77
N CYS A 386 15.95 1.09 -2.84
CA CYS A 386 16.29 -0.27 -2.41
C CYS A 386 16.36 -1.27 -3.58
N ARG A 387 15.68 -0.99 -4.70
CA ARG A 387 15.72 -1.79 -5.93
C ARG A 387 16.68 -1.22 -6.96
N LYS A 388 16.62 0.10 -7.18
CA LYS A 388 17.43 0.79 -8.20
C LYS A 388 18.91 0.83 -7.84
N ASN A 389 19.22 1.07 -6.57
CA ASN A 389 20.55 1.23 -6.00
C ASN A 389 20.80 0.20 -4.89
N GLN A 390 20.41 -1.06 -5.15
CA GLN A 390 20.36 -2.12 -4.15
C GLN A 390 21.67 -2.30 -3.37
N ALA A 391 22.83 -2.33 -4.02
CA ALA A 391 24.11 -2.55 -3.33
C ALA A 391 24.42 -1.47 -2.30
N TRP A 392 24.16 -0.21 -2.63
CA TRP A 392 24.40 0.92 -1.73
C TRP A 392 23.33 0.96 -0.63
N MET A 393 22.06 0.85 -1.02
CA MET A 393 20.92 0.95 -0.12
C MET A 393 20.84 -0.22 0.88
N THR A 394 21.17 -1.43 0.47
CA THR A 394 21.23 -2.58 1.39
C THR A 394 22.44 -2.57 2.32
N CYS A 395 23.46 -1.75 2.02
CA CYS A 395 24.60 -1.53 2.91
C CYS A 395 24.36 -0.37 3.88
N ASN A 396 23.84 0.76 3.39
CA ASN A 396 23.75 2.02 4.14
C ASN A 396 22.34 2.33 4.66
N CYS A 397 21.30 1.68 4.14
CA CYS A 397 19.90 1.91 4.49
C CYS A 397 19.20 0.58 4.81
N ARG A 398 19.86 -0.24 5.63
CA ARG A 398 19.50 -1.64 5.88
C ARG A 398 18.07 -1.76 6.40
N VAL A 399 17.70 -0.94 7.38
CA VAL A 399 16.38 -0.98 8.02
C VAL A 399 15.31 -0.45 7.08
N ALA A 400 15.57 0.69 6.42
CA ALA A 400 14.64 1.26 5.44
C ALA A 400 14.41 0.37 4.21
N CYS A 401 15.33 -0.56 3.91
CA CYS A 401 15.17 -1.57 2.86
C CYS A 401 14.69 -2.94 3.35
N GLY A 402 14.38 -3.08 4.64
CA GLY A 402 13.92 -4.35 5.22
C GLY A 402 14.97 -5.45 5.21
N MET A 403 16.27 -5.09 5.22
CA MET A 403 17.39 -6.04 5.20
C MET A 403 17.72 -6.59 6.58
N CYS A 404 17.29 -5.89 7.63
CA CYS A 404 17.44 -6.30 9.01
C CYS A 404 16.37 -5.60 9.87
N TYR A 405 16.17 -6.13 11.07
CA TYR A 405 15.33 -5.54 12.10
C TYR A 405 16.19 -5.37 13.35
N SER A 406 16.08 -4.22 14.02
CA SER A 406 16.83 -3.95 15.25
C SER A 406 16.04 -4.48 16.44
N GLU A 407 16.72 -5.21 17.33
CA GLU A 407 16.18 -5.58 18.63
C GLU A 407 16.52 -4.54 19.71
N ASP A 408 17.49 -3.65 19.43
CA ASP A 408 18.07 -2.74 20.40
C ASP A 408 17.39 -1.36 20.41
N TYR A 409 16.57 -1.03 19.40
CA TYR A 409 15.89 0.25 19.30
C TYR A 409 14.65 0.21 18.40
N ASP A 410 13.72 1.13 18.66
CA ASP A 410 12.48 1.27 17.89
C ASP A 410 12.66 2.15 16.66
N TYR A 411 12.82 1.53 15.48
CA TYR A 411 12.95 2.26 14.22
C TYR A 411 11.73 3.15 13.93
N GLY A 412 11.98 4.40 13.55
CA GLY A 412 10.94 5.37 13.19
C GLY A 412 10.38 6.21 14.33
N THR A 413 10.62 5.86 15.60
CA THR A 413 10.31 6.74 16.75
C THR A 413 11.11 8.04 16.71
N CYS A 414 10.59 9.06 17.39
CA CYS A 414 11.37 10.22 17.82
C CYS A 414 12.14 9.86 19.11
N SER A 415 13.14 8.99 19.00
CA SER A 415 13.95 8.57 20.14
C SER A 415 15.39 8.33 19.72
N ASP A 416 16.30 8.31 20.69
CA ASP A 416 17.71 8.01 20.46
C ASP A 416 17.92 6.50 20.46
N TYR A 417 18.63 5.99 19.46
CA TYR A 417 18.90 4.55 19.32
C TYR A 417 20.02 4.07 20.22
N HIS A 418 20.77 5.00 20.84
CA HIS A 418 21.86 4.69 21.73
C HIS A 418 21.83 5.57 22.98
N ASN A 419 22.13 4.98 24.14
CA ASN A 419 22.12 5.69 25.43
C ASN A 419 23.16 6.84 25.51
N GLN A 420 24.24 6.77 24.74
CA GLN A 420 25.27 7.82 24.66
C GLN A 420 24.92 8.95 23.69
N CYS A 421 23.78 8.91 22.99
CA CYS A 421 23.39 9.96 22.05
C CYS A 421 23.41 11.35 22.68
N GLY A 422 22.97 11.51 23.94
CA GLY A 422 23.03 12.80 24.64
C GLY A 422 24.46 13.30 24.88
N GLN A 423 25.38 12.38 25.17
CA GLN A 423 26.80 12.72 25.32
C GLN A 423 27.42 13.11 23.98
N TRP A 424 27.20 12.33 22.92
CA TRP A 424 27.73 12.64 21.59
C TRP A 424 27.15 13.93 21.02
N ALA A 425 25.86 14.19 21.26
CA ALA A 425 25.22 15.44 20.89
C ALA A 425 25.84 16.65 21.61
N SER A 426 26.11 16.54 22.91
CA SER A 426 26.80 17.62 23.66
C SER A 426 28.25 17.86 23.21
N GLN A 427 28.90 16.84 22.62
CA GLN A 427 30.21 16.94 21.97
C GLN A 427 30.15 17.52 20.55
N GLY A 428 28.95 17.80 20.02
CA GLY A 428 28.74 18.40 18.71
C GLY A 428 28.68 17.40 17.55
N GLU A 429 28.56 16.10 17.84
CA GLU A 429 28.57 15.04 16.80
C GLU A 429 27.39 15.15 15.83
N CYS A 430 26.26 15.72 16.25
CA CYS A 430 25.12 15.97 15.35
C CYS A 430 25.50 16.81 14.11
N ASN A 431 26.54 17.65 14.21
CA ASN A 431 27.01 18.49 13.09
C ASN A 431 28.16 17.86 12.29
N ARG A 432 28.73 16.76 12.79
CA ARG A 432 29.95 16.13 12.25
C ARG A 432 29.67 14.77 11.62
N ASN A 433 28.67 14.05 12.14
CA ASN A 433 28.37 12.69 11.78
C ASN A 433 26.91 12.57 11.33
N GLY A 434 26.69 12.28 10.04
CA GLY A 434 25.35 12.11 9.46
C GLY A 434 24.55 10.97 10.08
N TRP A 435 25.23 9.95 10.60
CA TRP A 435 24.61 8.85 11.33
C TRP A 435 23.80 9.35 12.52
N MET A 436 24.29 10.37 13.22
CA MET A 436 23.61 10.95 14.39
C MET A 436 22.23 11.50 14.06
N LEU A 437 22.02 12.02 12.83
CA LEU A 437 20.74 12.61 12.43
C LEU A 437 19.62 11.59 12.25
N GLU A 438 19.98 10.32 12.01
CA GLU A 438 19.02 9.23 11.90
C GLU A 438 18.95 8.38 13.17
N ASN A 439 20.05 8.27 13.92
CA ASN A 439 20.14 7.32 15.03
C ASN A 439 20.14 7.99 16.41
N CYS A 440 20.27 9.31 16.48
CA CYS A 440 20.16 10.10 17.72
C CYS A 440 19.11 11.20 17.55
N LYS A 441 17.88 10.81 17.14
CA LYS A 441 16.86 11.76 16.68
C LYS A 441 16.43 12.74 17.76
N SER A 442 16.29 12.29 19.01
CA SER A 442 15.89 13.13 20.13
C SER A 442 17.03 14.07 20.53
N SER A 443 18.22 13.53 20.77
CA SER A 443 19.40 14.30 21.17
C SER A 443 19.88 15.29 20.11
N CYS A 444 19.76 14.96 18.82
CA CYS A 444 20.09 15.85 17.71
C CYS A 444 18.91 16.69 17.23
N ASN A 445 17.76 16.59 17.88
CA ASN A 445 16.55 17.35 17.56
C ASN A 445 16.12 17.22 16.08
N THR A 446 16.19 15.99 15.56
CA THR A 446 15.96 15.62 14.15
C THR A 446 14.69 14.80 13.95
N CYS A 447 13.78 14.85 14.91
CA CYS A 447 12.44 14.31 14.76
C CYS A 447 11.63 15.13 13.75
N VAL A 448 11.41 14.54 12.58
CA VAL A 448 10.77 15.19 11.43
C VAL A 448 9.67 14.32 10.85
N THR A 449 8.60 14.96 10.36
CA THR A 449 7.54 14.26 9.60
C THR A 449 8.03 13.85 8.22
N PHE A 450 7.36 12.92 7.54
CA PHE A 450 7.72 12.51 6.18
C PHE A 450 7.76 13.71 5.21
N PHE A 451 6.84 14.67 5.35
CA PHE A 451 6.86 15.90 4.58
C PHE A 451 8.11 16.73 4.84
N GLN A 452 8.47 16.94 6.11
CA GLN A 452 9.67 17.67 6.50
C GLN A 452 10.93 16.96 6.01
N LEU A 453 11.01 15.64 6.16
CA LEU A 453 12.10 14.80 5.64
C LEU A 453 12.27 14.98 4.13
N ARG A 454 11.15 14.95 3.38
CA ARG A 454 11.17 15.18 1.93
C ARG A 454 11.73 16.56 1.59
N GLN A 455 11.40 17.60 2.34
CA GLN A 455 11.97 18.92 2.09
C GLN A 455 13.46 19.01 2.45
N LEU A 456 13.88 18.36 3.54
CA LEU A 456 15.28 18.32 3.96
C LEU A 456 16.15 17.60 2.90
N CYS A 457 15.68 16.45 2.43
CA CYS A 457 16.38 15.64 1.44
C CYS A 457 16.27 16.21 0.00
N ARG A 458 15.45 17.25 -0.24
CA ARG A 458 15.37 17.97 -1.54
C ARG A 458 16.47 19.03 -1.72
N GLY A 459 17.09 19.53 -0.64
CA GLY A 459 17.97 20.71 -0.63
C GLY A 459 19.39 20.52 -1.17
N ALA A 460 19.78 19.30 -1.55
CA ALA A 460 21.12 18.96 -2.06
C ALA A 460 21.39 19.40 -3.52
N ARG A 461 20.45 20.07 -4.20
CA ARG A 461 20.58 20.49 -5.61
C ARG A 461 21.00 21.95 -5.86
N SER A 462 21.26 22.75 -4.83
CA SER A 462 21.57 24.19 -4.97
C SER A 462 23.06 24.53 -4.83
N GLY A 463 23.93 23.74 -5.47
CA GLY A 463 25.26 24.21 -5.86
C GLY A 463 25.11 25.11 -7.08
N ARG A 464 25.51 26.38 -6.98
CA ARG A 464 25.52 27.40 -8.05
C ARG A 464 25.96 26.81 -9.41
N LYS A 465 25.01 26.57 -10.34
CA LYS A 465 25.35 26.39 -11.76
C LYS A 465 25.83 27.73 -12.33
N LYS A 466 27.06 27.78 -12.84
CA LYS A 466 27.50 28.83 -13.76
C LYS A 466 26.56 28.82 -14.98
N ARG A 467 26.19 30.02 -15.44
CA ARG A 467 25.25 30.27 -16.54
C ARG A 467 25.65 29.53 -17.82
N GLY A 468 24.66 28.91 -18.46
CA GLY A 468 24.71 28.39 -19.82
C GLY A 468 23.36 27.76 -20.16
N ASN A 469 22.66 28.34 -21.14
CA ASN A 469 21.33 27.95 -21.62
C ASN A 469 21.30 26.49 -22.12
N GLU A 470 20.28 25.73 -21.72
CA GLU A 470 19.40 24.99 -22.64
C GLU A 470 18.23 24.35 -21.89
N VAL A 471 17.06 24.38 -22.52
CA VAL A 471 15.82 23.75 -22.07
C VAL A 471 15.84 22.29 -22.55
N SER A 472 15.73 21.34 -21.63
CA SER A 472 15.25 19.98 -21.96
C SER A 472 14.66 19.29 -20.73
N SER A 473 13.42 18.85 -20.91
CA SER A 473 12.72 17.85 -20.14
C SER A 473 13.37 16.48 -20.31
N LEU A 474 13.04 15.55 -19.40
CA LEU A 474 13.42 14.13 -19.32
C LEU A 474 14.62 13.81 -18.40
N GLY A 475 14.30 13.04 -17.34
CA GLY A 475 15.01 11.80 -17.01
C GLY A 475 16.47 11.89 -16.54
N PHE A 476 16.63 11.62 -15.24
CA PHE A 476 17.87 11.29 -14.51
C PHE A 476 18.73 12.47 -13.99
N PRO A 477 19.38 12.23 -12.84
CA PRO A 477 20.83 12.40 -12.82
C PRO A 477 21.58 11.17 -12.28
N PRO A 478 22.87 11.09 -12.64
CA PRO A 478 23.77 9.97 -12.41
C PRO A 478 24.25 9.92 -10.97
N SER A 479 24.72 8.75 -10.57
CA SER A 479 25.56 8.51 -9.39
C SER A 479 25.01 9.05 -8.06
N ILE A 480 24.79 8.14 -7.11
CA ILE A 480 25.07 8.43 -5.69
C ILE A 480 26.58 8.67 -5.59
N GLU A 481 27.08 9.73 -6.25
CA GLU A 481 28.23 10.43 -5.73
C GLU A 481 27.74 10.98 -4.41
N VAL A 482 28.54 10.71 -3.39
CA VAL A 482 28.35 11.16 -2.03
C VAL A 482 28.41 12.69 -2.06
N ASP A 483 27.35 13.34 -2.51
CA ASP A 483 27.10 14.73 -2.22
C ASP A 483 26.89 14.78 -0.72
N ASN A 484 28.00 15.02 -0.01
CA ASN A 484 28.04 15.41 1.38
C ASN A 484 27.13 16.62 1.54
N VAL A 485 25.85 16.36 1.75
CA VAL A 485 24.92 17.36 2.27
C VAL A 485 25.56 17.82 3.57
N SER A 486 26.01 19.08 3.63
CA SER A 486 26.68 19.58 4.81
C SER A 486 25.74 19.38 6.00
N PHE A 487 26.12 18.49 6.93
CA PHE A 487 25.31 18.14 8.11
C PHE A 487 24.88 19.41 8.87
N SER A 488 25.78 20.39 8.93
CA SER A 488 25.53 21.70 9.51
C SER A 488 24.36 22.46 8.87
N ARG A 489 24.08 22.26 7.57
CA ARG A 489 22.94 22.85 6.87
C ARG A 489 21.63 22.13 7.23
N ILE A 490 21.64 20.79 7.29
CA ILE A 490 20.45 20.00 7.69
C ILE A 490 20.05 20.39 9.11
N VAL A 491 21.00 20.39 10.05
CA VAL A 491 20.73 20.74 11.46
C VAL A 491 20.16 22.16 11.57
N ARG A 492 20.69 23.13 10.82
CA ARG A 492 20.15 24.51 10.80
C ARG A 492 18.74 24.59 10.22
N GLU A 493 18.47 23.91 9.09
CA GLU A 493 17.14 23.92 8.46
C GLU A 493 16.09 23.21 9.33
N THR A 494 16.46 22.12 10.00
CA THR A 494 15.58 21.40 10.93
C THR A 494 15.26 22.24 12.17
N ASN A 495 16.27 22.80 12.82
CA ASN A 495 16.09 23.67 13.99
C ASN A 495 15.25 24.92 13.65
N SER A 496 15.46 25.54 12.49
CA SER A 496 14.66 26.69 12.05
C SER A 496 13.18 26.33 11.81
N ARG A 497 12.89 25.15 11.26
CA ARG A 497 11.51 24.70 11.01
C ARG A 497 10.78 24.38 12.30
N GLN A 498 11.44 23.72 13.25
CA GLN A 498 10.84 23.44 14.56
C GLN A 498 10.61 24.73 15.36
N ALA A 499 11.53 25.70 15.31
CA ALA A 499 11.32 27.01 15.92
C ALA A 499 10.15 27.79 15.31
N LYS A 500 9.89 27.65 14.00
CA LYS A 500 8.67 28.19 13.38
C LYS A 500 7.41 27.46 13.83
N GLN A 501 7.49 26.14 13.99
CA GLN A 501 6.36 25.30 14.39
C GLN A 501 5.99 25.47 15.87
N SER A 502 6.93 25.83 16.74
CA SER A 502 6.65 26.28 18.11
C SER A 502 5.98 27.65 18.10
N ASN A 503 6.53 28.61 17.35
CA ASN A 503 5.96 29.96 17.27
C ASN A 503 4.54 29.99 16.66
N ASP A 504 4.25 29.16 15.64
CA ASP A 504 2.90 29.06 15.06
C ASP A 504 1.89 28.41 16.04
N LYS A 505 2.34 27.52 16.94
CA LYS A 505 1.49 26.96 18.00
C LYS A 505 1.19 28.00 19.08
N ASP A 506 2.17 28.83 19.42
CA ASP A 506 2.01 29.93 20.38
C ASP A 506 1.10 31.04 19.81
N ASP A 507 1.23 31.38 18.53
CA ASP A 507 0.35 32.33 17.83
C ASP A 507 -1.09 31.80 17.66
N HIS A 508 -1.25 30.49 17.46
CA HIS A 508 -2.57 29.85 17.39
C HIS A 508 -3.25 29.81 18.77
N ALA A 509 -2.48 29.52 19.83
CA ALA A 509 -2.96 29.60 21.21
C ALA A 509 -3.33 31.04 21.60
N GLU A 510 -2.53 32.04 21.23
CA GLU A 510 -2.84 33.45 21.46
C GLU A 510 -4.08 33.93 20.68
N ARG A 511 -4.26 33.48 19.43
CA ARG A 511 -5.47 33.77 18.66
C ARG A 511 -6.71 33.13 19.27
N MET A 512 -6.62 31.89 19.75
CA MET A 512 -7.73 31.21 20.43
C MET A 512 -8.13 31.96 21.72
N ILE A 513 -7.17 32.46 22.49
CA ILE A 513 -7.41 33.25 23.70
C ILE A 513 -8.07 34.61 23.36
N LYS A 514 -7.59 35.31 22.32
CA LYS A 514 -8.15 36.60 21.87
C LYS A 514 -9.55 36.49 21.23
N THR A 515 -9.92 35.31 20.74
CA THR A 515 -11.26 35.06 20.16
C THR A 515 -12.29 34.70 21.24
N ALA A 516 -11.86 34.13 22.37
CA ALA A 516 -12.72 33.84 23.51
C ALA A 516 -13.09 35.08 24.35
N SER A 517 -12.37 36.19 24.21
CA SER A 517 -12.62 37.44 24.97
C SER A 517 -13.60 38.43 24.31
N LYS A 518 -14.24 38.05 23.19
CA LYS A 518 -15.23 38.88 22.49
C LYS A 518 -16.57 38.16 22.33
N LEU A 519 -17.31 38.04 23.43
CA LEU A 519 -18.76 37.81 23.42
C LEU A 519 -19.46 39.05 23.96
N PRO A 520 -20.46 39.62 23.27
CA PRO A 520 -21.20 40.78 23.76
C PRO A 520 -22.27 40.36 24.77
N GLU A 521 -22.44 41.18 25.81
CA GLU A 521 -23.54 41.16 26.77
C GLU A 521 -24.89 41.56 26.13
N SER A 522 -25.95 41.25 26.87
CA SER A 522 -27.39 41.60 26.71
C SER A 522 -28.21 40.57 25.92
N SER A 523 -29.42 40.21 26.34
CA SER A 523 -30.46 40.97 27.04
C SER A 523 -31.46 40.02 27.72
N GLY A 524 -32.11 40.50 28.78
CA GLY A 524 -32.95 39.70 29.68
C GLY A 524 -34.36 39.42 29.18
N MET A 525 -35.04 38.52 29.90
CA MET A 525 -36.50 38.41 29.90
C MET A 525 -37.01 38.18 31.33
N PRO A 526 -38.15 38.79 31.71
CA PRO A 526 -38.68 38.70 33.05
C PRO A 526 -39.56 37.46 33.25
N SER A 527 -39.59 37.03 34.50
CA SER A 527 -40.51 36.03 35.06
C SER A 527 -41.93 36.59 35.16
N THR A 528 -42.94 35.82 34.72
CA THR A 528 -44.22 35.68 35.43
C THR A 528 -45.02 34.47 34.95
N VAL A 529 -45.28 33.60 35.92
CA VAL A 529 -46.44 32.72 36.17
C VAL A 529 -47.71 32.98 35.33
N ALA A 530 -48.18 31.93 34.64
CA ALA A 530 -49.52 31.32 34.74
C ALA A 530 -49.59 30.09 33.82
#